data_AF-A0A1B6MR04-F1
#
_entry.id   AF-A0A1B6MR04-F1
#
_cell.length_a   1.000
_cell.length_b   1.000
_cell.length_c   1.000
_cell.angle_alpha   90.00
_cell.angle_beta   90.00
_cell.angle_gamma   90.00
#
_symmetry.space_group_name_H-M   'P 1'
#
loop_
_entity.id
_entity.type
_entity.pdbx_description
1 polymer ?
#
loop_
_entity_poly.entity_id
_entity_poly.type
_entity_poly.pdbx_seq_one_letter_code
_entity_poly.pdbx_strand_id
1 'polypeptide(L)'
;NRQLDAVYDLSVGYPGSLPQSEMDVLRGIFPEEVHFHIKRYPTSEMPTSDAGLKEWVNDLWQQKERTLIDFYSHRRFTTQPTDGHSQSAINNSLLLALLFWSGLIMVTIYALCTSLYMQVWALVHCSVFLLLSFTSEGIHQLEASWYKNQQVHDKH
;
A
#
# COMPACT_ATOMS: atom_id res chain seq x y z
N ASN A 1 -15.33 -14.97 -18.69
CA ASN A 1 -14.40 -14.09 -17.95
C ASN A 1 -14.61 -12.63 -18.37
N ARG A 2 -15.42 -11.87 -17.63
CA ARG A 2 -15.54 -10.41 -17.74
C ARG A 2 -15.31 -9.85 -16.34
N GLN A 3 -14.05 -9.62 -15.99
CA GLN A 3 -13.64 -9.19 -14.64
C GLN A 3 -13.16 -7.74 -14.60
N LEU A 4 -13.26 -7.01 -15.72
CA LEU A 4 -12.86 -5.60 -15.87
C LEU A 4 -14.11 -4.72 -15.97
N ASP A 5 -14.48 -4.08 -14.85
CA ASP A 5 -15.66 -3.21 -14.74
C ASP A 5 -15.36 -1.74 -15.10
N ALA A 6 -14.12 -1.29 -14.84
CA ALA A 6 -13.63 0.04 -15.20
C ALA A 6 -12.10 0.08 -15.21
N VAL A 7 -11.53 1.04 -15.95
CA VAL A 7 -10.11 1.41 -15.87
C VAL A 7 -10.00 2.69 -15.06
N TYR A 8 -9.05 2.71 -14.13
CA TYR A 8 -8.75 3.88 -13.29
C TYR A 8 -7.43 4.48 -13.77
N ASP A 9 -7.47 5.72 -14.23
CA ASP A 9 -6.27 6.51 -14.47
C ASP A 9 -5.90 7.23 -13.17
N LEU A 10 -4.73 6.88 -12.63
CA LEU A 10 -4.13 7.50 -11.47
C LEU A 10 -2.98 8.38 -11.95
N SER A 11 -3.05 9.67 -11.61
CA SER A 11 -1.96 10.62 -11.82
C SER A 11 -1.61 11.23 -10.48
N VAL A 12 -0.34 11.10 -10.08
CA VAL A 12 0.18 11.64 -8.82
C VAL A 12 1.14 12.77 -9.15
N GLY A 13 0.79 13.99 -8.74
CA GLY A 13 1.64 15.17 -8.88
C GLY A 13 2.35 15.48 -7.57
N TYR A 14 3.68 15.62 -7.64
CA TYR A 14 4.52 16.06 -6.52
C TYR A 14 4.96 17.53 -6.76
N PRO A 15 4.24 18.52 -6.21
CA PRO A 15 4.57 19.95 -6.36
C PRO A 15 5.81 20.40 -5.57
N GLY A 16 6.28 19.57 -4.65
CA GLY A 16 7.41 19.87 -3.75
C GLY A 16 8.67 19.07 -4.05
N SER A 17 9.71 19.33 -3.25
CA SER A 17 10.93 18.52 -3.25
C SER A 17 10.58 17.08 -2.88
N LEU A 18 10.76 16.15 -3.82
CA LEU A 18 10.79 14.73 -3.45
C LEU A 18 11.97 14.53 -2.50
N PRO A 19 11.79 13.84 -1.36
CA PRO A 19 12.91 13.42 -0.54
C PRO A 19 13.83 12.56 -1.40
N GLN A 20 15.02 13.07 -1.73
CA GLN A 20 15.97 12.38 -2.59
C GLN A 20 16.68 11.25 -1.85
N SER A 21 16.57 11.23 -0.51
CA SER A 21 17.19 10.22 0.34
C SER A 21 16.27 9.81 1.50
N GLU A 22 16.44 8.58 1.98
CA GLU A 22 15.78 8.08 3.20
C GLU A 22 16.13 8.94 4.44
N MET A 23 17.26 9.63 4.40
CA MET A 23 17.70 10.55 5.45
C MET A 23 16.79 11.78 5.55
N ASP A 24 16.19 12.22 4.45
CA ASP A 24 15.28 13.37 4.45
C ASP A 24 13.94 13.02 5.11
N VAL A 25 13.51 11.76 4.99
CA VAL A 25 12.35 11.20 5.71
C VAL A 25 12.61 11.19 7.23
N LEU A 26 13.80 10.74 7.65
CA LEU A 26 14.18 10.72 9.07
C LEU A 26 14.29 12.13 9.68
N ARG A 27 14.59 13.15 8.87
CA ARG A 27 14.60 14.57 9.27
C ARG A 27 13.22 15.22 9.29
N GLY A 28 12.18 14.48 8.91
CA GLY A 28 10.80 14.99 8.86
C GLY A 28 10.52 15.89 7.64
N ILE A 29 11.35 15.82 6.60
CA ILE A 29 11.13 16.52 5.34
C ILE A 29 10.16 15.67 4.51
N PHE A 30 8.87 15.88 4.75
CA PHE A 30 7.82 15.30 3.93
C PHE A 30 7.42 16.29 2.84
N PRO A 31 7.08 15.81 1.63
CA PRO A 31 6.51 16.68 0.60
C PRO A 31 5.24 17.33 1.17
N GLU A 32 5.22 18.67 1.20
CA GLU A 32 4.15 19.45 1.85
C GLU A 32 2.77 19.11 1.26
N GLU A 33 2.72 18.77 -0.03
CA GLU A 33 1.48 18.49 -0.75
C GLU A 33 1.71 17.37 -1.78
N VAL A 34 0.78 16.42 -1.86
CA VAL A 34 0.70 15.41 -2.93
C VAL A 34 -0.68 15.51 -3.54
N HIS A 35 -0.74 15.80 -4.84
CA HIS A 35 -2.01 15.90 -5.55
C HIS A 35 -2.30 14.57 -6.25
N PHE A 36 -3.41 13.94 -5.86
CA PHE A 36 -3.93 12.76 -6.54
C PHE A 36 -5.03 13.19 -7.50
N HIS A 37 -4.85 12.88 -8.78
CA HIS A 37 -5.89 12.97 -9.78
C HIS A 37 -6.32 11.55 -10.16
N ILE A 38 -7.58 11.22 -9.85
CA ILE A 38 -8.16 9.90 -10.11
C ILE A 38 -9.31 10.09 -11.08
N LYS A 39 -9.22 9.46 -12.26
CA LYS A 39 -10.30 9.46 -13.24
C LYS A 39 -10.72 8.03 -13.55
N ARG A 40 -12.02 7.76 -13.43
CA ARG A 40 -12.61 6.44 -13.70
C ARG A 40 -13.21 6.44 -15.10
N TYR A 41 -12.83 5.46 -15.92
CA TYR A 41 -13.41 5.19 -17.22
C TYR A 41 -14.19 3.87 -17.19
N PRO A 42 -15.52 3.89 -17.25
CA PRO A 42 -16.32 2.67 -17.28
C PRO A 42 -16.09 1.91 -18.59
N THR A 43 -16.17 0.57 -18.56
CA THR A 43 -15.92 -0.28 -19.74
C THR A 43 -16.90 0.01 -20.90
N SER A 44 -18.04 0.65 -20.64
CA SER A 44 -19.01 1.11 -21.66
C SER A 44 -18.50 2.24 -22.55
N GLU A 45 -17.51 3.02 -22.09
CA GLU A 45 -16.91 4.13 -22.84
C GLU A 45 -15.66 3.68 -23.63
N MET A 46 -15.25 2.42 -23.51
CA MET A 46 -14.07 1.90 -24.19
C MET A 46 -14.40 1.36 -25.59
N PRO A 47 -13.55 1.63 -26.58
CA PRO A 47 -13.66 0.98 -27.89
C PRO A 47 -13.45 -0.54 -27.76
N THR A 48 -14.38 -1.33 -28.31
CA THR A 48 -14.31 -2.80 -28.26
C THR A 48 -13.27 -3.39 -29.22
N SER A 49 -12.68 -2.57 -30.11
CA SER A 49 -11.67 -3.00 -31.08
C SER A 49 -10.25 -2.65 -30.61
N ASP A 50 -9.30 -3.56 -30.83
CA ASP A 50 -7.88 -3.35 -30.46
C ASP A 50 -7.28 -2.07 -31.07
N ALA A 51 -7.65 -1.75 -32.31
CA ALA A 51 -7.21 -0.54 -32.98
C ALA A 51 -7.77 0.73 -32.31
N GLY A 52 -9.07 0.73 -31.97
CA GLY A 52 -9.71 1.85 -31.29
C GLY A 52 -9.21 2.01 -29.85
N LEU A 53 -8.92 0.91 -29.15
CA LEU A 53 -8.34 0.94 -27.81
C LEU A 53 -6.95 1.57 -27.83
N LYS A 54 -6.13 1.25 -28.83
CA LYS A 54 -4.79 1.82 -28.99
C LYS A 54 -4.83 3.34 -29.22
N GLU A 55 -5.74 3.80 -30.06
CA GLU A 55 -5.95 5.25 -30.31
C GLU A 55 -6.44 5.94 -29.04
N TRP A 56 -7.42 5.35 -28.33
CA TRP A 56 -7.95 5.89 -27.09
C TRP A 56 -6.88 6.03 -25.99
N VAL A 57 -6.04 5.00 -25.79
CA VAL A 57 -4.92 5.08 -24.82
C VAL A 57 -3.90 6.15 -25.23
N ASN A 58 -3.61 6.29 -26.52
CA ASN A 58 -2.67 7.30 -27.01
C ASN A 58 -3.20 8.72 -26.80
N ASP A 59 -4.48 8.96 -27.08
CA ASP A 59 -5.12 10.25 -26.85
C ASP A 59 -5.16 10.61 -25.37
N LEU A 60 -5.47 9.63 -24.50
CA LEU A 60 -5.39 9.80 -23.05
C LEU A 60 -3.97 10.15 -22.59
N TRP A 61 -2.97 9.45 -23.11
CA TRP A 61 -1.57 9.73 -22.80
C TRP A 61 -1.18 11.14 -23.22
N GLN A 62 -1.55 11.58 -24.42
CA GLN A 62 -1.26 12.93 -24.90
C GLN A 62 -1.95 14.01 -24.07
N GLN A 63 -3.19 13.77 -23.64
CA GLN A 63 -3.90 14.71 -22.76
C GLN A 63 -3.19 14.81 -21.40
N LYS A 64 -2.80 13.67 -20.82
CA LYS A 64 -2.05 13.60 -19.56
C LYS A 64 -0.70 14.31 -19.64
N GLU A 65 0.05 14.11 -20.73
CA GLU A 65 1.34 14.76 -20.97
C GLU A 65 1.20 16.29 -21.01
N ARG A 66 0.18 16.81 -21.72
CA ARG A 66 -0.08 18.26 -21.76
C ARG A 66 -0.43 18.82 -20.39
N THR A 67 -1.23 18.10 -19.60
CA THR A 67 -1.56 18.49 -18.21
C THR A 67 -0.32 18.46 -17.30
N LEU A 68 0.57 17.49 -17.47
CA LEU A 68 1.81 17.41 -16.69
C LEU A 68 2.79 18.53 -17.07
N ILE A 69 2.95 18.84 -18.35
CA ILE A 69 3.77 19.97 -18.81
C ILE A 69 3.23 21.28 -18.22
N ASP A 70 1.91 21.50 -18.25
CA ASP A 70 1.28 22.67 -17.62
C ASP A 70 1.54 22.69 -16.11
N PHE A 71 1.40 21.56 -15.43
CA PHE A 71 1.68 21.42 -13.99
C PHE A 71 3.13 21.75 -13.63
N TYR A 72 4.12 21.23 -14.36
CA TYR A 72 5.54 21.53 -14.10
C TYR A 72 5.89 23.00 -14.39
N SER A 73 5.18 23.65 -15.32
CA SER A 73 5.41 25.06 -15.66
C SER A 73 4.73 26.05 -14.70
N HIS A 74 3.49 25.77 -14.26
CA HIS A 74 2.69 26.68 -13.44
C HIS A 74 2.57 26.25 -11.96
N ARG A 75 3.14 25.10 -11.57
CA ARG A 75 3.08 24.46 -10.23
C ARG A 75 1.67 24.34 -9.65
N ARG A 76 0.63 24.38 -10.48
CA ARG A 76 -0.78 24.29 -10.07
C ARG A 76 -1.56 23.49 -11.10
N PHE A 77 -2.40 22.57 -10.63
CA PHE A 77 -3.41 21.95 -11.49
C PHE A 77 -4.54 22.95 -11.72
N THR A 78 -4.73 23.37 -12.96
CA THR A 78 -5.73 24.37 -13.38
C THR A 78 -7.15 23.82 -13.51
N THR A 79 -7.39 22.54 -13.18
CA THR A 79 -8.69 21.88 -13.34
C THR A 79 -9.42 21.66 -12.01
N GLN A 80 -10.29 22.62 -11.71
CA GLN A 80 -11.48 22.56 -10.82
C GLN A 80 -11.27 22.30 -9.30
N PRO A 81 -12.21 22.81 -8.47
CA PRO A 81 -12.07 22.78 -7.02
C PRO A 81 -12.15 21.34 -6.56
N THR A 82 -11.02 20.80 -6.15
CA THR A 82 -10.97 19.55 -5.42
C THR A 82 -11.84 19.76 -4.18
N ASP A 83 -12.98 19.07 -4.12
CA ASP A 83 -13.73 18.90 -2.88
C ASP A 83 -12.72 18.48 -1.82
N GLY A 84 -12.46 19.43 -0.92
CA GLY A 84 -11.35 19.39 0.00
C GLY A 84 -11.44 18.14 0.85
N HIS A 85 -10.69 17.11 0.46
CA HIS A 85 -10.20 16.14 1.42
C HIS A 85 -9.15 16.93 2.18
N SER A 86 -9.63 17.63 3.21
CA SER A 86 -8.82 18.38 4.14
C SER A 86 -7.62 17.50 4.49
N GLN A 87 -6.42 18.09 4.40
CA GLN A 87 -5.26 17.54 5.10
C GLN A 87 -5.76 17.21 6.50
N SER A 88 -5.96 15.93 6.78
CA SER A 88 -6.49 15.49 8.06
C SER A 88 -5.50 16.01 9.08
N ALA A 89 -5.93 16.98 9.91
CA ALA A 89 -5.15 17.49 11.02
C ALA A 89 -4.50 16.28 11.70
N ILE A 90 -3.18 16.31 11.89
CA ILE A 90 -2.39 15.20 12.41
C ILE A 90 -3.18 14.54 13.53
N ASN A 91 -3.80 13.41 13.22
CA ASN A 91 -4.79 12.84 14.12
C ASN A 91 -4.00 12.28 15.28
N ASN A 92 -4.19 12.85 16.48
CA ASN A 92 -3.54 12.41 17.72
C ASN A 92 -3.72 10.90 17.97
N SER A 93 -4.67 10.25 17.29
CA SER A 93 -4.81 8.79 17.21
C SER A 93 -3.53 8.07 16.79
N LEU A 94 -2.76 8.58 15.82
CA LEU A 94 -1.54 7.92 15.35
C LEU A 94 -0.43 8.04 16.40
N LEU A 95 -0.30 9.21 17.02
CA LEU A 95 0.62 9.41 18.14
C LEU A 95 0.23 8.55 19.35
N LEU A 96 -1.06 8.46 19.68
CA LEU A 96 -1.55 7.64 20.78
C LEU A 96 -1.32 6.15 20.52
N ALA A 97 -1.52 5.70 19.28
CA ALA A 97 -1.18 4.35 18.87
C ALA A 97 0.32 4.09 19.04
N LEU A 98 1.19 5.00 18.58
CA LEU A 98 2.64 4.87 18.74
C LEU A 98 3.07 4.82 20.22
N LEU A 99 2.50 5.67 21.07
CA LEU A 99 2.78 5.67 22.51
C LEU A 99 2.28 4.38 23.18
N PHE A 100 1.08 3.93 22.82
CA PHE A 100 0.51 2.70 23.34
C PHE A 100 1.36 1.48 22.97
N TRP A 101 1.72 1.35 21.68
CA TRP A 101 2.53 0.23 21.19
C TRP A 101 3.95 0.26 21.76
N SER A 102 4.58 1.43 21.86
CA SER A 102 5.91 1.55 22.49
C SER A 102 5.87 1.21 23.98
N GLY A 103 4.85 1.65 24.71
CA GLY A 103 4.62 1.28 26.11
C GLY A 103 4.44 -0.23 26.29
N LEU A 104 3.62 -0.87 25.46
CA LEU A 104 3.39 -2.31 25.50
C LEU A 104 4.68 -3.10 25.26
N ILE A 105 5.51 -2.67 24.29
CA ILE A 105 6.81 -3.30 24.01
C ILE A 105 7.72 -3.16 25.23
N MET A 106 7.81 -1.97 25.83
CA MET A 106 8.65 -1.75 27.02
C MET A 106 8.22 -2.63 28.20
N VAL A 107 6.92 -2.73 28.47
CA VAL A 107 6.39 -3.60 29.53
C VAL A 107 6.70 -5.07 29.25
N THR A 108 6.56 -5.49 28.00
CA THR A 108 6.84 -6.88 27.60
C THR A 108 8.32 -7.21 27.76
N ILE A 109 9.23 -6.31 27.36
CA ILE A 109 10.68 -6.46 27.55
C ILE A 109 11.02 -6.50 29.05
N TYR A 110 10.44 -5.60 29.83
CA TYR A 110 10.64 -5.59 31.28
C TYR A 110 10.20 -6.91 31.93
N ALA A 111 9.01 -7.40 31.59
CA ALA A 111 8.49 -8.68 32.06
C ALA A 111 9.37 -9.86 31.64
N LEU A 112 9.92 -9.81 30.41
CA LEU A 112 10.86 -10.81 29.91
C LEU A 112 12.19 -10.79 30.70
N CYS A 113 12.72 -9.62 31.05
CA CYS A 113 13.96 -9.53 31.83
C CYS A 113 13.80 -9.95 33.30
N THR A 114 12.64 -9.69 33.91
CA THR A 114 12.44 -9.96 35.35
C THR A 114 11.90 -11.37 35.63
N SER A 115 11.08 -11.94 34.75
CA SER A 115 10.39 -13.21 35.01
C SER A 115 11.00 -14.39 34.26
N LEU A 116 11.52 -15.37 35.01
CA LEU A 116 12.03 -16.63 34.45
C LEU A 116 10.93 -17.41 33.70
N TYR A 117 9.69 -17.34 34.17
CA TYR A 117 8.55 -17.98 33.50
C TYR A 117 8.33 -17.40 32.09
N MET A 118 8.39 -16.07 31.95
CA MET A 118 8.24 -15.40 30.66
C MET A 118 9.42 -15.69 29.72
N GLN A 119 10.64 -15.83 30.26
CA GLN A 119 11.82 -16.21 29.46
C GLN A 119 11.69 -17.62 28.90
N VAL A 120 11.33 -18.61 29.73
CA VAL A 120 11.15 -19.98 29.27
C VAL A 120 10.00 -20.07 28.28
N TRP A 121 8.88 -19.40 28.54
CA TRP A 121 7.75 -19.33 27.62
C TRP A 121 8.17 -18.73 26.26
N ALA A 122 8.88 -17.61 26.25
CA ALA A 122 9.37 -16.98 25.02
C ALA A 122 10.37 -17.88 24.27
N LEU A 123 11.29 -18.54 24.99
CA LEU A 123 12.23 -19.48 24.39
C LEU A 123 11.51 -20.67 23.74
N VAL A 124 10.51 -21.25 24.40
CA VAL A 124 9.69 -22.34 23.84
C VAL A 124 9.01 -21.88 22.56
N HIS A 125 8.37 -20.71 22.55
CA HIS A 125 7.73 -20.17 21.34
C HIS A 125 8.73 -19.90 20.23
N CYS A 126 9.90 -19.32 20.53
CA CYS A 126 10.97 -19.13 19.56
C CYS A 126 11.46 -20.47 19.00
N SER A 127 11.67 -21.48 19.85
CA SER A 127 12.08 -22.82 19.40
C SER A 127 11.01 -23.48 18.53
N VAL A 128 9.74 -23.40 18.91
CA VAL A 128 8.62 -23.92 18.10
C VAL A 128 8.56 -23.19 16.76
N PHE A 129 8.66 -21.86 16.76
CA PHE A 129 8.65 -21.07 15.53
C PHE A 129 9.84 -21.41 14.62
N LEU A 130 11.04 -21.56 15.17
CA LEU A 130 12.21 -21.98 14.42
C LEU A 130 12.04 -23.40 13.89
N LEU A 131 11.55 -24.34 14.69
CA LEU A 131 11.27 -25.71 14.25
C LEU A 131 10.25 -25.72 13.11
N LEU A 132 9.17 -24.94 13.22
CA LEU A 132 8.20 -24.75 12.14
C LEU A 132 8.87 -24.12 10.91
N SER A 133 9.70 -23.10 11.09
CA SER A 133 10.42 -22.43 10.00
C SER A 133 11.44 -23.33 9.30
N PHE A 134 12.07 -24.27 10.01
CA PHE A 134 13.03 -25.20 9.43
C PHE A 134 12.35 -26.41 8.79
N THR A 135 11.20 -26.84 9.33
CA THR A 135 10.43 -27.96 8.78
C THR A 135 9.52 -27.54 7.63
N SER A 136 9.08 -26.28 7.59
CA SER A 136 8.34 -25.72 6.48
C SER A 136 9.30 -24.92 5.59
N GLU A 137 9.66 -25.43 4.42
CA GLU A 137 10.28 -24.62 3.35
C GLU A 137 9.38 -23.43 2.90
N GLY A 138 8.17 -23.36 3.45
CA GLY A 138 7.35 -22.16 3.60
C GLY A 138 5.96 -22.59 4.03
N ILE A 139 5.35 -21.92 5.01
CA ILE A 139 3.95 -22.15 5.43
C ILE A 139 2.99 -22.17 4.22
N HIS A 140 3.35 -21.42 3.17
CA HIS A 140 2.65 -21.40 1.88
C HIS A 140 2.60 -22.74 1.14
N GLN A 141 3.62 -23.60 1.24
CA GLN A 141 3.60 -24.92 0.61
C GLN A 141 2.71 -25.91 1.37
N LEU A 142 2.69 -25.80 2.71
CA LEU A 142 1.77 -26.57 3.55
C LEU A 142 0.33 -26.18 3.22
N GLU A 143 0.01 -24.89 3.14
CA GLU A 143 -1.31 -24.40 2.75
C GLU A 143 -1.70 -24.88 1.35
N ALA A 144 -0.79 -24.78 0.36
CA ALA A 144 -1.04 -25.28 -0.99
C ALA A 144 -1.27 -26.81 -1.05
N SER A 145 -0.54 -27.58 -0.24
CA SER A 145 -0.73 -29.04 -0.15
C SER A 145 -2.05 -29.40 0.50
N TRP A 146 -2.49 -28.65 1.52
CA TRP A 146 -3.73 -28.88 2.25
C TRP A 146 -4.95 -28.58 1.37
N TYR A 147 -4.92 -27.46 0.66
CA TYR A 147 -5.93 -27.11 -0.34
C TYR A 147 -6.04 -28.15 -1.45
N LYS A 148 -4.91 -28.66 -1.94
CA LYS A 148 -4.89 -29.69 -2.98
C LYS A 148 -5.53 -30.99 -2.48
N ASN A 149 -5.28 -31.38 -1.23
CA ASN A 149 -5.87 -32.58 -0.62
C ASN A 149 -7.38 -32.44 -0.42
N GLN A 150 -7.84 -31.24 -0.03
CA GLN A 150 -9.26 -30.96 0.14
C GLN A 150 -10.02 -31.02 -1.19
N GLN A 151 -9.44 -30.51 -2.29
CA GLN A 151 -10.03 -30.62 -3.63
C GLN A 151 -10.08 -32.05 -4.19
N VAL A 152 -9.19 -32.94 -3.75
CA VAL A 152 -9.23 -34.37 -4.13
C VAL A 152 -10.37 -35.07 -3.38
N HIS A 153 -10.60 -34.70 -2.13
CA HIS A 153 -11.67 -35.26 -1.30
C HIS A 153 -13.07 -34.83 -1.75
N ASP A 154 -13.25 -33.60 -2.25
CA ASP A 154 -14.54 -33.10 -2.79
C ASP A 154 -14.88 -33.64 -4.19
N LYS A 155 -13.93 -34.28 -4.88
CA LYS A 155 -14.14 -34.84 -6.24
C LYS A 155 -14.48 -36.34 -6.25
N HIS A 156 -14.52 -36.98 -5.09
CA HIS A 156 -14.93 -38.39 -4.91
C HIS A 156 -16.24 -38.47 -4.13
#